data_AF-A0A968C5T7-F1
#
_entry.id   AF-A0A968C5T7-F1
#
_cell.length_a   1.000
_cell.length_b   1.000
_cell.length_c   1.000
_cell.angle_alpha   90.00
_cell.angle_beta   90.00
_cell.angle_gamma   90.00
#
_symmetry.space_group_name_H-M   'P 1'
#
loop_
_entity.id
_entity.type
_entity.pdbx_description
1 polymer ?
#
loop_
_entity_poly.entity_id
_entity_poly.type
_entity_poly.pdbx_seq_one_letter_code
_entity_poly.pdbx_strand_id
1 'polypeptide(L)' 'MTEPVASPETIATIADYVARARAAQSIARRWDQAAVDEVVAAIGWAGFQEQNARALAERAVADTGMGRLEDKV' A
#
# COMPACT_ATOMS: atom_id res chain seq x y z
N MET A 1 -30.26 13.05 -6.82
CA MET A 1 -28.91 12.93 -6.26
C MET A 1 -28.12 12.11 -7.27
N THR A 2 -27.39 12.77 -8.16
CA THR A 2 -26.53 12.09 -9.14
C THR A 2 -25.26 11.66 -8.42
N GLU A 3 -25.01 10.36 -8.34
CA GLU A 3 -23.73 9.83 -7.85
C GLU A 3 -22.59 10.43 -8.69
N PRO A 4 -21.51 10.91 -8.07
CA PRO A 4 -20.36 11.37 -8.83
C PRO A 4 -19.71 10.18 -9.54
N VAL A 5 -19.81 10.15 -10.87
CA VAL A 5 -19.02 9.23 -11.69
C VAL A 5 -17.56 9.69 -11.64
N ALA A 6 -16.64 8.75 -11.37
CA ALA A 6 -15.21 9.03 -11.37
C ALA A 6 -14.78 9.70 -12.69
N SER A 7 -13.86 10.66 -12.60
CA SER A 7 -13.36 11.36 -13.79
C SER A 7 -12.69 10.37 -14.77
N PRO A 8 -12.67 10.67 -16.08
CA PRO A 8 -11.94 9.86 -17.05
C PRO A 8 -10.46 9.65 -16.67
N GLU A 9 -9.83 10.65 -16.05
CA GLU A 9 -8.46 10.58 -15.54
C GLU A 9 -8.31 9.56 -14.40
N THR A 10 -9.23 9.57 -13.42
CA THR A 10 -9.24 8.59 -12.33
C THR A 10 -9.40 7.18 -12.88
N ILE A 11 -10.28 6.98 -13.86
CA ILE A 11 -10.48 5.69 -14.52
C ILE A 11 -9.20 5.22 -15.20
N ALA A 12 -8.53 6.10 -15.95
CA ALA A 12 -7.27 5.78 -16.63
C ALA A 12 -6.16 5.42 -15.64
N THR A 13 -6.05 6.17 -14.53
CA THR A 13 -5.06 5.91 -13.47
C THR A 13 -5.27 4.54 -12.82
N ILE A 14 -6.53 4.19 -12.51
CA ILE A 14 -6.87 2.87 -11.95
C ILE A 14 -6.55 1.76 -12.96
N ALA A 15 -6.87 1.97 -14.24
CA ALA A 15 -6.58 0.99 -15.29
C ALA A 15 -5.07 0.71 -15.41
N ASP A 16 -4.22 1.74 -15.33
CA ASP A 16 -2.75 1.58 -15.30
C ASP A 16 -2.30 0.73 -14.10
N TYR A 17 -2.76 1.08 -12.89
CA TYR A 17 -2.40 0.32 -11.69
C TYR A 17 -2.83 -1.14 -11.78
N VAL A 18 -4.04 -1.42 -12.28
CA VAL A 18 -4.52 -2.80 -12.46
C VAL A 18 -3.67 -3.55 -13.49
N ALA A 19 -3.29 -2.91 -14.60
CA ALA A 19 -2.43 -3.54 -15.61
C ALA A 19 -1.06 -3.92 -15.03
N ARG A 20 -0.44 -3.00 -14.29
CA ARG A 20 0.85 -3.22 -13.61
C ARG A 20 0.76 -4.31 -12.54
N ALA A 21 -0.31 -4.29 -11.74
CA ALA A 21 -0.53 -5.32 -10.72
C ALA A 21 -0.68 -6.72 -11.32
N ARG A 22 -1.40 -6.86 -12.44
CA ARG A 22 -1.53 -8.14 -13.15
C ARG A 22 -0.19 -8.63 -13.71
N ALA A 23 0.63 -7.74 -14.25
CA ALA A 23 1.97 -8.08 -14.73
C ALA A 23 2.87 -8.56 -13.58
N ALA A 24 2.87 -7.84 -12.44
CA ALA A 24 3.60 -8.24 -11.25
C ALA A 24 3.11 -9.59 -10.69
N GLN A 25 1.79 -9.81 -10.62
CA GLN A 25 1.20 -11.05 -10.13
C GLN A 25 1.53 -12.25 -11.03
N SER A 26 1.59 -12.06 -12.36
CA SER A 26 2.07 -13.09 -13.30
C SER A 26 3.48 -13.58 -12.94
N ILE A 27 4.35 -12.65 -12.54
CA ILE A 27 5.73 -12.94 -12.10
C ILE A 27 5.71 -13.65 -10.75
N ALA A 28 5.05 -13.06 -9.75
CA ALA A 28 5.01 -13.57 -8.38
C ALA A 28 4.38 -14.97 -8.27
N ARG A 29 3.41 -15.30 -9.13
CA ARG A 29 2.79 -16.64 -9.18
C ARG A 29 3.80 -17.77 -9.45
N ARG A 30 4.99 -17.47 -9.98
CA ARG A 30 6.04 -18.45 -10.27
C ARG A 30 7.07 -18.58 -9.14
N TRP A 31 6.94 -17.81 -8.07
CA TRP A 31 7.83 -17.90 -6.92
C TRP A 31 7.60 -19.19 -6.14
N ASP A 32 8.67 -19.69 -5.53
CA ASP A 32 8.56 -20.72 -4.50
C ASP A 32 8.26 -20.07 -3.13
N GLN A 33 8.08 -20.92 -2.10
CA GLN A 33 7.73 -20.44 -0.77
C GLN A 33 8.83 -19.55 -0.17
N ALA A 34 10.10 -19.85 -0.41
CA ALA A 34 11.21 -19.08 0.15
C ALA A 34 11.24 -17.64 -0.38
N ALA A 35 11.02 -17.46 -1.68
CA ALA A 35 10.92 -16.12 -2.28
C ALA A 35 9.68 -15.35 -1.78
N VAL A 36 8.56 -16.03 -1.56
CA VAL A 36 7.37 -15.42 -0.94
C VAL A 36 7.68 -14.97 0.49
N ASP A 37 8.29 -15.85 1.29
CA ASP A 37 8.66 -15.58 2.68
C ASP A 37 9.64 -14.40 2.79
N GLU A 38 10.61 -14.31 1.88
CA GLU A 38 11.56 -13.21 1.81
C GLU A 38 10.87 -11.86 1.59
N VAL A 39 9.97 -11.78 0.60
CA VAL A 39 9.24 -10.53 0.31
C VAL A 39 8.29 -10.16 1.44
N VAL A 40 7.60 -11.13 2.04
CA VAL A 40 6.73 -10.90 3.20
C VAL A 40 7.53 -10.39 4.39
N ALA A 41 8.68 -11.00 4.69
CA ALA A 41 9.56 -10.56 5.76
C ALA A 41 10.11 -9.15 5.50
N ALA A 42 10.50 -8.85 4.26
CA ALA A 42 10.96 -7.53 3.87
C ALA A 42 9.89 -6.45 4.04
N ILE A 43 8.63 -6.73 3.64
CA ILE A 43 7.50 -5.81 3.83
C ILE A 43 7.19 -5.62 5.32
N GLY A 44 7.18 -6.71 6.09
CA GLY A 44 6.98 -6.66 7.53
C GLY A 44 8.03 -5.78 8.21
N TRP A 45 9.31 -5.99 7.90
CA TRP A 45 10.40 -5.17 8.43
C TRP A 45 10.29 -3.71 7.97
N ALA A 46 10.00 -3.46 6.69
CA ALA A 46 9.86 -2.10 6.18
C ALA A 46 8.73 -1.32 6.89
N GLY A 47 7.65 -2.00 7.29
CA GLY A 47 6.59 -1.40 8.09
C GLY A 47 6.96 -1.19 9.56
N PHE A 48 7.67 -2.15 10.17
CA PHE A 48 8.06 -2.11 11.59
C PHE A 48 9.28 -1.24 11.90
N GLN A 49 10.13 -0.97 10.91
CA GLN A 49 11.33 -0.19 11.15
C GLN A 49 10.95 1.22 11.64
N GLU A 50 11.54 1.62 12.78
CA GLU A 50 11.15 2.81 13.56
C GLU A 50 10.90 4.07 12.71
N GLN A 51 11.80 4.36 11.78
CA GLN A 51 11.69 5.56 10.94
C GLN A 51 10.45 5.50 10.05
N ASN A 52 10.16 4.35 9.44
CA ASN A 52 9.00 4.17 8.59
C ASN A 52 7.70 4.10 9.40
N ALA A 53 7.68 3.34 10.49
CA ALA A 53 6.53 3.22 11.39
C ALA A 53 6.10 4.62 11.89
N ARG A 54 7.06 5.39 12.39
CA ARG A 54 6.84 6.75 12.85
C ARG A 54 6.36 7.69 11.74
N ALA A 55 7.00 7.66 10.56
CA ALA A 55 6.60 8.52 9.44
C ALA A 55 5.18 8.23 8.94
N LEU A 56 4.77 6.95 8.91
CA LEU A 56 3.42 6.54 8.56
C LEU A 56 2.41 6.98 9.62
N ALA A 57 2.74 6.83 10.90
CA ALA A 57 1.89 7.22 12.01
C ALA A 57 1.66 8.74 12.07
N GLU A 58 2.72 9.54 11.89
CA GLU A 58 2.65 11.00 11.83
C GLU A 58 1.76 11.47 10.66
N ARG A 59 1.92 10.89 9.47
CA ARG A 59 1.05 11.17 8.31
C ARG A 59 -0.40 10.80 8.57
N ALA A 60 -0.66 9.62 9.15
CA ALA A 60 -2.02 9.18 9.42
C ALA A 60 -2.77 10.14 10.37
N VAL A 61 -2.10 10.62 11.43
CA VAL A 61 -2.68 11.62 12.35
C VAL A 61 -2.87 12.97 11.63
N ALA A 62 -1.89 13.41 10.85
CA ALA A 62 -1.97 14.69 10.12
C ALA A 62 -3.11 14.71 9.08
N ASP A 63 -3.27 13.63 8.30
CA ASP A 63 -4.24 13.57 7.20
C ASP A 63 -5.68 13.38 7.69
N THR A 64 -5.86 12.67 8.81
CA THR A 64 -7.20 12.26 9.28
C THR A 64 -7.67 12.99 10.53
N GLY A 65 -6.75 13.53 11.34
CA GLY A 65 -7.03 14.05 12.68
C GLY A 65 -7.38 12.96 13.71
N MET A 66 -7.24 11.67 13.37
CA MET A 66 -7.67 10.55 14.23
C MET A 66 -6.50 9.86 14.94
N GLY A 67 -6.70 9.60 16.25
CA GLY A 67 -5.76 8.85 17.10
C GLY A 67 -4.57 9.67 17.58
N ARG A 68 -3.60 8.99 18.20
CA ARG A 68 -2.37 9.59 18.73
C ARG A 68 -1.14 8.85 18.17
N LEU A 69 0.00 9.53 18.12
CA LEU A 69 1.22 8.99 17.49
C LEU A 69 1.71 7.73 18.23
N GLU A 70 1.75 7.78 19.55
CA GLU A 70 2.21 6.71 20.42
C GLU A 70 1.40 5.41 20.31
N ASP A 71 0.15 5.49 19.86
CA ASP A 71 -0.72 4.31 19.67
C ASP A 71 -0.61 3.72 18.26
N LYS A 72 0.16 4.37 17.36
CA LYS A 72 0.27 4.05 15.94
C LYS A 72 1.68 3.61 15.53
N VAL A 73 2.63 3.61 16.45
CA VAL A 73 4.01 3.09 16.29
C VAL A 73 4.12 1.73 16.96
#